data_AF-A0A7V1EQH6-F1
#
_entry.id   AF-A0A7V1EQH6-F1
#
_cell.length_a   1.000
_cell.length_b   1.000
_cell.length_c   1.000
_cell.angle_alpha   90.00
_cell.angle_beta   90.00
_cell.angle_gamma   90.00
#
_symmetry.space_group_name_H-M   'P 1'
#
loop_
_entity.id
_entity.type
_entity.pdbx_description
1 polymer ?
#
loop_
_entity_poly.entity_id
_entity_poly.type
_entity_poly.pdbx_seq_one_letter_code
_entity_poly.pdbx_strand_id
1 'polypeptide(L)'
;GEEDGIGAEGKLSHDQMLTDPEEAAEFVKATGVDALAIACGTSHGAYKFSRPPTGDILAIDRIKEINARIPNTHLVMHGSSSVPQEWLAVINEFGGEIPETYGVPVEQIQEGIRYGVRKVNIDTDLRLASTGAIRRFMAQNPSVFDPRKYLAKTIDAMRDICVARYEAFGTAGNADKIRVRSLDVMQLAYAAGELEPRVN
;
A
#
# COMPACT_ATOMS: atom_id res chain seq x y z
N GLY A 1 -13.07 10.46 -0.05
CA GLY A 1 -11.98 11.34 -0.53
C GLY A 1 -11.72 10.96 -1.96
N GLU A 2 -11.85 11.91 -2.88
CA GLU A 2 -11.60 11.68 -4.30
C GLU A 2 -10.09 11.75 -4.57
N GLU A 3 -9.54 10.62 -4.99
CA GLU A 3 -8.36 10.57 -5.84
C GLU A 3 -8.78 9.63 -6.98
N ASP A 4 -8.78 10.13 -8.22
CA ASP A 4 -9.18 9.45 -9.47
C ASP A 4 -10.60 9.75 -9.99
N GLY A 5 -11.32 10.71 -9.39
CA GLY A 5 -12.66 11.12 -9.86
C GLY A 5 -13.78 10.11 -9.58
N ILE A 6 -13.49 9.11 -8.73
CA ILE A 6 -14.48 8.19 -8.16
C ILE A 6 -14.27 8.20 -6.65
N GLY A 7 -15.15 8.89 -5.95
CA GLY A 7 -15.27 8.87 -4.50
C GLY A 7 -16.75 8.83 -4.14
N ALA A 8 -17.09 8.24 -2.99
CA ALA A 8 -18.47 8.27 -2.53
C ALA A 8 -18.91 9.73 -2.27
N GLU A 9 -20.02 10.12 -2.89
CA GLU A 9 -20.66 11.41 -2.62
C GLU A 9 -21.39 11.36 -1.27
N GLY A 10 -21.05 12.29 -0.37
CA GLY A 10 -21.72 12.46 0.93
C GLY A 10 -20.88 12.09 2.17
N LYS A 11 -21.42 12.38 3.36
CA LYS A 11 -20.84 11.92 4.63
C LYS A 11 -21.23 10.45 4.84
N LEU A 12 -20.34 9.53 4.48
CA LEU A 12 -20.49 8.12 4.83
C LEU A 12 -20.33 7.92 6.35
N SER A 13 -21.07 6.99 6.93
CA SER A 13 -20.80 6.49 8.28
C SER A 13 -19.50 5.68 8.28
N HIS A 14 -18.90 5.45 9.45
CA HIS A 14 -17.65 4.67 9.55
C HIS A 14 -17.80 3.26 8.96
N ASP A 15 -18.93 2.59 9.22
CA ASP A 15 -19.20 1.24 8.70
C ASP A 15 -19.39 1.23 7.18
N GLN A 16 -19.97 2.29 6.60
CA GLN A 16 -20.11 2.44 5.15
C GLN A 16 -18.76 2.70 4.44
N MET A 17 -17.70 3.01 5.18
CA MET A 17 -16.35 3.14 4.64
C MET A 17 -15.55 1.83 4.71
N LEU A 18 -16.13 0.75 5.26
CA LEU A 18 -15.49 -0.56 5.34
C LEU A 18 -16.19 -1.54 4.42
N THR A 19 -15.41 -2.35 3.70
CA THR A 19 -15.96 -3.40 2.82
C THR A 19 -16.75 -4.41 3.65
N ASP A 20 -17.98 -4.70 3.26
CA ASP A 20 -18.79 -5.75 3.89
C ASP A 20 -18.30 -7.16 3.48
N PRO A 21 -18.14 -8.12 4.41
CA PRO A 21 -17.68 -9.47 4.08
C PRO A 21 -18.57 -10.26 3.13
N GLU A 22 -19.90 -10.11 3.22
CA GLU A 22 -20.83 -10.81 2.33
C GLU A 22 -20.86 -10.15 0.95
N GLU A 23 -20.83 -8.82 0.87
CA GLU A 23 -20.71 -8.14 -0.42
C GLU A 23 -19.39 -8.50 -1.13
N ALA A 24 -18.28 -8.63 -0.38
CA ALA A 24 -17.01 -9.12 -0.92
C ALA A 24 -17.12 -10.55 -1.46
N ALA A 25 -17.81 -11.43 -0.73
CA ALA A 25 -18.05 -12.81 -1.14
C ALA A 25 -18.90 -12.90 -2.42
N GLU A 26 -20.00 -12.15 -2.49
CA GLU A 26 -20.85 -12.06 -3.67
C GLU A 26 -20.10 -11.48 -4.86
N PHE A 27 -19.31 -10.42 -4.65
CA PHE A 27 -18.51 -9.80 -5.71
C PHE A 27 -17.48 -10.77 -6.28
N VAL A 28 -16.71 -11.46 -5.43
CA VAL A 28 -15.72 -12.45 -5.87
C VAL A 28 -16.40 -13.60 -6.61
N LYS A 29 -17.53 -14.10 -6.11
CA LYS A 29 -18.30 -15.16 -6.77
C LYS A 29 -18.80 -14.74 -8.15
N ALA A 30 -19.24 -13.49 -8.29
CA ALA A 30 -19.80 -12.98 -9.53
C ALA A 30 -18.73 -12.64 -10.59
N THR A 31 -17.52 -12.28 -10.15
CA THR A 31 -16.49 -11.72 -11.04
C THR A 31 -15.29 -12.64 -11.28
N GLY A 32 -15.01 -13.58 -10.38
CA GLY A 32 -13.86 -14.48 -10.50
C GLY A 32 -12.51 -13.78 -10.33
N VAL A 33 -12.45 -12.59 -9.71
CA VAL A 33 -11.20 -11.83 -9.56
C VAL A 33 -10.16 -12.57 -8.71
N ASP A 34 -8.89 -12.54 -9.15
CA ASP A 34 -7.78 -13.17 -8.41
C ASP A 34 -7.40 -12.40 -7.15
N ALA A 35 -7.63 -11.09 -7.16
CA ALA A 35 -7.31 -10.20 -6.05
C ALA A 35 -8.40 -9.14 -5.85
N LEU A 36 -8.75 -8.89 -4.58
CA LEU A 36 -9.78 -7.94 -4.19
C LEU A 36 -9.18 -6.80 -3.36
N ALA A 37 -9.32 -5.57 -3.86
CA ALA A 37 -9.03 -4.39 -3.05
C ALA A 37 -10.18 -4.12 -2.08
N ILE A 38 -9.83 -3.91 -0.81
CA ILE A 38 -10.81 -3.71 0.27
C ILE A 38 -10.60 -2.38 0.98
N ALA A 39 -11.69 -1.78 1.42
CA ALA A 39 -11.68 -0.65 2.32
C ALA A 39 -11.61 -1.16 3.76
N CYS A 40 -10.49 -0.90 4.44
CA CYS A 40 -10.20 -1.38 5.80
C CYS A 40 -9.73 -0.26 6.73
N GLY A 41 -10.12 0.98 6.47
CA GLY A 41 -9.74 2.16 7.27
C GLY A 41 -8.55 2.96 6.71
N THR A 42 -8.06 2.62 5.51
CA THR A 42 -7.02 3.40 4.82
C THR A 42 -7.61 4.49 3.91
N SER A 43 -6.81 5.53 3.66
CA SER A 43 -7.05 6.56 2.64
C SER A 43 -5.76 6.82 1.84
N HIS A 44 -5.88 7.41 0.66
CA HIS A 44 -4.72 7.76 -0.16
C HIS A 44 -4.03 9.06 0.30
N GLY A 45 -2.86 9.36 -0.26
CA GLY A 45 -2.09 10.58 0.01
C GLY A 45 -1.16 10.53 1.24
N ALA A 46 -0.59 11.69 1.59
CA ALA A 46 0.24 11.86 2.80
C ALA A 46 -0.61 12.14 4.05
N TYR A 47 -1.77 12.79 3.86
CA TYR A 47 -2.64 13.25 4.94
C TYR A 47 -3.64 12.19 5.40
N LYS A 48 -3.15 11.04 5.87
CA LYS A 48 -4.04 9.94 6.27
C LYS A 48 -4.58 10.14 7.67
N PHE A 49 -3.71 10.55 8.60
CA PHE A 49 -4.09 10.85 9.98
C PHE A 49 -3.48 12.18 10.42
N SER A 50 -4.29 12.99 11.12
CA SER A 50 -3.90 14.28 11.72
C SER A 50 -3.28 14.15 13.11
N ARG A 51 -3.20 12.92 13.64
CA ARG A 51 -2.62 12.58 14.94
C ARG A 51 -1.87 11.26 14.83
N PRO A 52 -0.89 10.98 15.72
CA PRO A 52 -0.27 9.68 15.80
C PRO A 52 -1.33 8.58 15.86
N PRO A 53 -1.18 7.49 15.09
CA PRO A 53 -2.11 6.40 15.13
C PRO A 53 -2.12 5.75 16.52
N THR A 54 -3.25 5.86 17.24
CA THR A 54 -3.47 5.23 18.55
C THR A 54 -4.46 4.08 18.41
N GLY A 55 -4.08 2.86 18.78
CA GLY A 55 -4.92 1.67 18.61
C GLY A 55 -4.93 1.15 17.17
N ASP A 56 -5.92 0.32 16.85
CA ASP A 56 -6.07 -0.26 15.51
C ASP A 56 -6.59 0.79 14.52
N ILE A 57 -5.76 1.10 13.53
CA ILE A 57 -6.05 2.06 12.45
C ILE A 57 -6.69 1.34 11.29
N LEU A 58 -6.17 0.15 11.01
CA LEU A 58 -6.79 -0.80 10.12
C LEU A 58 -7.86 -1.55 10.88
N ALA A 59 -9.01 -1.74 10.25
CA ALA A 59 -10.04 -2.65 10.72
C ALA A 59 -9.59 -4.11 10.52
N ILE A 60 -8.61 -4.55 11.32
CA ILE A 60 -7.99 -5.88 11.20
C ILE A 60 -9.03 -7.00 11.32
N ASP A 61 -10.00 -6.86 12.23
CA ASP A 61 -11.08 -7.84 12.36
C ASP A 61 -11.92 -7.94 11.08
N ARG A 62 -12.16 -6.82 10.40
CA ARG A 62 -12.84 -6.84 9.10
C ARG A 62 -12.03 -7.57 8.02
N ILE A 63 -10.70 -7.41 8.01
CA ILE A 63 -9.81 -8.17 7.11
C ILE A 63 -9.94 -9.68 7.38
N LYS A 64 -9.99 -10.09 8.65
CA LYS A 64 -10.18 -11.50 9.04
C LYS A 64 -11.53 -12.03 8.59
N GLU A 65 -12.59 -11.27 8.81
CA GLU A 65 -13.96 -11.62 8.40
C GLU A 65 -14.03 -11.82 6.88
N ILE A 66 -13.51 -10.85 6.10
CA ILE A 66 -13.46 -10.96 4.64
C ILE A 66 -12.66 -12.20 4.22
N ASN A 67 -11.45 -12.39 4.78
CA ASN A 67 -10.64 -13.57 4.44
C ASN A 67 -11.36 -14.88 4.78
N ALA A 68 -12.11 -14.94 5.88
CA ALA A 68 -12.89 -16.13 6.23
C ALA A 68 -13.99 -16.43 5.21
N ARG A 69 -14.58 -15.42 4.56
CA ARG A 69 -15.56 -15.60 3.48
C ARG A 69 -14.92 -15.99 2.15
N ILE A 70 -13.75 -15.44 1.83
CA ILE A 70 -13.02 -15.66 0.56
C ILE A 70 -11.57 -16.12 0.77
N PRO A 71 -11.34 -17.30 1.38
CA PRO A 71 -10.04 -17.69 1.96
C PRO A 71 -8.89 -17.88 0.97
N ASN A 72 -9.18 -18.08 -0.31
CA ASN A 72 -8.16 -18.22 -1.36
C ASN A 72 -8.03 -16.97 -2.25
N THR A 73 -8.83 -15.94 -2.04
CA THR A 73 -8.72 -14.68 -2.79
C THR A 73 -7.64 -13.79 -2.16
N HIS A 74 -6.79 -13.17 -2.99
CA HIS A 74 -5.72 -12.31 -2.52
C HIS A 74 -6.24 -10.92 -2.14
N LEU A 75 -6.11 -10.51 -0.88
CA LEU A 75 -6.55 -9.17 -0.47
C LEU A 75 -5.50 -8.13 -0.83
N VAL A 76 -5.97 -6.97 -1.29
CA VAL A 76 -5.15 -5.82 -1.67
C VAL A 76 -5.44 -4.65 -0.75
N MET A 77 -4.40 -4.08 -0.16
CA MET A 77 -4.51 -2.84 0.61
C MET A 77 -4.07 -1.64 -0.24
N HIS A 78 -5.00 -0.73 -0.46
CA HIS A 78 -4.75 0.57 -1.05
C HIS A 78 -4.31 1.58 0.01
N GLY A 79 -3.74 2.71 -0.42
CA GLY A 79 -3.38 3.81 0.48
C GLY A 79 -2.57 3.36 1.69
N SER A 80 -1.53 2.53 1.49
CA SER A 80 -0.83 1.85 2.60
C SER A 80 0.57 2.37 2.88
N SER A 81 0.99 3.47 2.24
CA SER A 81 2.18 4.24 2.61
C SER A 81 2.22 4.55 4.13
N SER A 82 3.38 4.42 4.76
CA SER A 82 3.55 4.61 6.21
C SER A 82 3.93 6.02 6.62
N VAL A 83 4.31 6.87 5.65
CA VAL A 83 4.73 8.27 5.85
C VAL A 83 5.91 8.36 6.83
N PRO A 84 7.15 8.08 6.37
CA PRO A 84 8.32 8.09 7.23
C PRO A 84 8.58 9.49 7.80
N GLN A 85 8.53 9.62 9.12
CA GLN A 85 8.67 10.90 9.81
C GLN A 85 10.06 11.54 9.58
N GLU A 86 11.09 10.73 9.38
CA GLU A 86 12.43 11.19 9.01
C GLU A 86 12.42 12.01 7.71
N TRP A 87 11.67 11.57 6.68
CA TRP A 87 11.62 12.26 5.39
C TRP A 87 10.75 13.51 5.44
N LEU A 88 9.69 13.51 6.26
CA LEU A 88 8.94 14.74 6.56
C LEU A 88 9.85 15.79 7.23
N ALA A 89 10.62 15.40 8.23
CA ALA A 89 11.55 16.28 8.91
C ALA A 89 12.61 16.85 7.95
N VAL A 90 13.21 15.99 7.11
CA VAL A 90 14.16 16.43 6.08
C VAL A 90 13.52 17.40 5.10
N ILE A 91 12.30 17.13 4.62
CA ILE A 91 11.62 18.06 3.69
C ILE A 91 11.43 19.43 4.36
N ASN A 92 10.94 19.45 5.59
CA ASN A 92 10.67 20.69 6.32
C ASN A 92 11.96 21.46 6.69
N GLU A 93 13.03 20.76 7.02
CA GLU A 93 14.36 21.36 7.25
C GLU A 93 14.89 22.06 5.98
N PHE A 94 14.67 21.46 4.81
CA PHE A 94 15.17 21.97 3.53
C PHE A 94 14.06 22.68 2.71
N GLY A 95 13.34 23.58 3.38
CA GLY A 95 12.44 24.57 2.76
C GLY A 95 11.12 24.01 2.23
N GLY A 96 10.69 22.85 2.72
CA GLY A 96 9.34 22.34 2.52
C GLY A 96 8.41 22.76 3.66
N GLU A 97 7.11 22.66 3.42
CA GLU A 97 6.07 22.96 4.40
C GLU A 97 5.02 21.85 4.35
N ILE A 98 5.36 20.68 4.88
CA ILE A 98 4.43 19.56 5.03
C ILE A 98 3.94 19.55 6.48
N PRO A 99 2.63 19.75 6.72
CA PRO A 99 2.02 19.60 8.03
C PRO A 99 2.31 18.23 8.63
N GLU A 100 2.31 18.16 9.96
CA GLU A 100 2.44 16.90 10.69
C GLU A 100 1.35 15.92 10.24
N THR A 101 1.76 14.74 9.80
CA THR A 101 0.84 13.71 9.33
C THR A 101 1.46 12.33 9.41
N TYR A 102 0.58 11.33 9.52
CA TYR A 102 0.96 9.96 9.80
C TYR A 102 0.33 9.03 8.76
N GLY A 103 1.06 7.97 8.42
CA GLY A 103 0.57 6.90 7.54
C GLY A 103 0.15 5.66 8.31
N VAL A 104 0.03 4.55 7.59
CA VAL A 104 -0.34 3.26 8.19
C VAL A 104 0.90 2.63 8.85
N PRO A 105 0.85 2.27 10.15
CA PRO A 105 1.96 1.59 10.83
C PRO A 105 2.33 0.27 10.13
N VAL A 106 3.63 0.01 9.99
CA VAL A 106 4.13 -1.20 9.32
C VAL A 106 3.65 -2.47 10.02
N GLU A 107 3.57 -2.44 11.33
CA GLU A 107 3.13 -3.56 12.18
C GLU A 107 1.67 -3.94 11.89
N GLN A 108 0.80 -2.96 11.61
CA GLN A 108 -0.59 -3.24 11.25
C GLN A 108 -0.71 -3.80 9.82
N ILE A 109 0.14 -3.36 8.90
CA ILE A 109 0.22 -3.97 7.56
C ILE A 109 0.68 -5.42 7.68
N GLN A 110 1.67 -5.70 8.51
CA GLN A 110 2.12 -7.08 8.78
C GLN A 110 0.99 -7.94 9.35
N GLU A 111 0.17 -7.39 10.25
CA GLU A 111 -1.00 -8.10 10.77
C GLU A 111 -2.02 -8.39 9.67
N GLY A 112 -2.32 -7.43 8.79
CA GLY A 112 -3.15 -7.66 7.60
C GLY A 112 -2.59 -8.76 6.69
N ILE A 113 -1.27 -8.82 6.51
CA ILE A 113 -0.60 -9.88 5.73
C ILE A 113 -0.83 -11.27 6.35
N ARG A 114 -0.89 -11.38 7.69
CA ARG A 114 -1.21 -12.67 8.34
C ARG A 114 -2.61 -13.18 7.98
N TYR A 115 -3.54 -12.28 7.66
CA TYR A 115 -4.94 -12.61 7.34
C TYR A 115 -5.31 -12.39 5.87
N GLY A 116 -4.36 -12.60 4.95
CA GLY A 116 -4.68 -12.73 3.53
C GLY A 116 -4.37 -11.54 2.66
N VAL A 117 -3.83 -10.44 3.20
CA VAL A 117 -3.27 -9.38 2.36
C VAL A 117 -2.01 -9.90 1.64
N ARG A 118 -1.99 -9.74 0.32
CA ARG A 118 -0.88 -10.19 -0.56
C ARG A 118 -0.32 -9.08 -1.45
N LYS A 119 -1.01 -7.94 -1.55
CA LYS A 119 -0.54 -6.75 -2.28
C LYS A 119 -0.77 -5.50 -1.45
N VAL A 120 0.29 -4.72 -1.25
CA VAL A 120 0.29 -3.49 -0.45
C VAL A 120 0.73 -2.34 -1.36
N ASN A 121 -0.15 -1.35 -1.57
CA ASN A 121 0.16 -0.21 -2.45
C ASN A 121 0.89 0.88 -1.66
N ILE A 122 2.09 1.24 -2.11
CA ILE A 122 2.95 2.25 -1.50
C ILE A 122 3.42 3.21 -2.60
N ASP A 123 3.18 4.50 -2.40
CA ASP A 123 3.58 5.55 -3.34
C ASP A 123 4.10 6.77 -2.58
N THR A 124 3.28 7.34 -1.69
CA THR A 124 3.63 8.51 -0.87
C THR A 124 5.01 8.42 -0.22
N ASP A 125 5.39 7.25 0.30
CA ASP A 125 6.70 7.06 0.95
C ASP A 125 7.86 7.33 -0.03
N LEU A 126 7.73 6.88 -1.27
CA LEU A 126 8.73 7.09 -2.32
C LEU A 126 8.76 8.55 -2.78
N ARG A 127 7.59 9.19 -2.90
CA ARG A 127 7.50 10.63 -3.21
C ARG A 127 8.16 11.49 -2.14
N LEU A 128 7.93 11.18 -0.87
CA LEU A 128 8.55 11.88 0.27
C LEU A 128 10.07 11.65 0.30
N ALA A 129 10.51 10.40 0.18
CA ALA A 129 11.94 10.07 0.16
C ALA A 129 12.68 10.77 -0.99
N SER A 130 12.12 10.72 -2.20
CA SER A 130 12.65 11.40 -3.37
C SER A 130 12.70 12.92 -3.18
N THR A 131 11.60 13.53 -2.73
CA THR A 131 11.51 14.99 -2.53
C THR A 131 12.50 15.48 -1.47
N GLY A 132 12.57 14.79 -0.32
CA GLY A 132 13.51 15.12 0.74
C GLY A 132 14.97 14.98 0.31
N ALA A 133 15.30 13.93 -0.45
CA ALA A 133 16.63 13.71 -0.98
C ALA A 133 17.08 14.83 -1.93
N ILE A 134 16.20 15.28 -2.83
CA ILE A 134 16.48 16.42 -3.74
C ILE A 134 16.70 17.69 -2.93
N ARG A 135 15.76 18.03 -2.03
CA ARG A 135 15.81 19.27 -1.25
C ARG A 135 17.09 19.39 -0.44
N ARG A 136 17.43 18.33 0.30
CA ARG A 136 18.68 18.25 1.07
C ARG A 136 19.92 18.40 0.19
N PHE A 137 19.98 17.67 -0.93
CA PHE A 137 21.14 17.70 -1.81
C PHE A 137 21.36 19.09 -2.40
N MET A 138 20.31 19.72 -2.92
CA MET A 138 20.40 21.04 -3.55
C MET A 138 20.80 22.13 -2.56
N ALA A 139 20.24 22.11 -1.34
CA ALA A 139 20.59 23.06 -0.30
C ALA A 139 22.08 22.98 0.11
N GLN A 140 22.64 21.77 0.14
CA GLN A 140 24.04 21.52 0.52
C GLN A 140 25.03 21.70 -0.63
N ASN A 141 24.56 21.73 -1.88
CA ASN A 141 25.40 21.76 -3.08
C ASN A 141 24.92 22.84 -4.08
N PRO A 142 24.94 24.13 -3.71
CA PRO A 142 24.28 25.19 -4.49
C PRO A 142 24.87 25.42 -5.89
N SER A 143 26.10 24.96 -6.14
CA SER A 143 26.76 25.07 -7.45
C SER A 143 26.46 23.89 -8.39
N VAL A 144 25.82 22.82 -7.90
CA VAL A 144 25.54 21.62 -8.69
C VAL A 144 24.22 21.79 -9.43
N PHE A 145 24.27 21.79 -10.76
CA PHE A 145 23.10 21.88 -11.64
C PHE A 145 22.86 20.61 -12.46
N ASP A 146 23.79 19.64 -12.43
CA ASP A 146 23.65 18.38 -13.17
C ASP A 146 22.55 17.51 -12.54
N PRO A 147 21.44 17.25 -13.24
CA PRO A 147 20.31 16.49 -12.70
C PRO A 147 20.67 15.11 -12.20
N ARG A 148 21.65 14.47 -12.82
CA ARG A 148 22.08 13.13 -12.44
C ARG A 148 22.61 13.08 -11.01
N LYS A 149 23.14 14.20 -10.48
CA LYS A 149 23.74 14.24 -9.13
C LYS A 149 22.69 14.17 -8.04
N TYR A 150 21.62 14.98 -8.12
CA TYR A 150 20.55 14.95 -7.12
C TYR A 150 19.54 13.83 -7.38
N LEU A 151 19.27 13.47 -8.65
CA LEU A 151 18.40 12.33 -8.96
C LEU A 151 19.01 10.99 -8.56
N ALA A 152 20.34 10.84 -8.56
CA ALA A 152 20.98 9.65 -7.98
C ALA A 152 20.64 9.48 -6.49
N LYS A 153 20.48 10.59 -5.74
CA LYS A 153 20.11 10.53 -4.32
C LYS A 153 18.67 10.12 -4.11
N THR A 154 17.78 10.38 -5.06
CA THR A 154 16.40 9.88 -4.99
C THR A 154 16.36 8.38 -5.21
N ILE A 155 17.17 7.85 -6.14
CA ILE A 155 17.28 6.41 -6.37
C ILE A 155 17.72 5.70 -5.09
N ASP A 156 18.77 6.19 -4.42
CA ASP A 156 19.22 5.63 -3.15
C ASP A 156 18.12 5.68 -2.08
N ALA A 157 17.51 6.85 -1.86
CA ALA A 157 16.47 7.03 -0.85
C ALA A 157 15.22 6.16 -1.09
N MET A 158 14.74 6.09 -2.34
CA MET A 158 13.60 5.25 -2.70
C MET A 158 13.94 3.76 -2.61
N ARG A 159 15.16 3.35 -3.00
CA ARG A 159 15.62 1.97 -2.85
C ARG A 159 15.59 1.54 -1.39
N ASP A 160 16.08 2.37 -0.49
CA ASP A 160 16.16 2.03 0.93
C ASP A 160 14.74 1.85 1.54
N ILE A 161 13.75 2.66 1.11
CA ILE A 161 12.33 2.45 1.44
C ILE A 161 11.83 1.11 0.91
N CYS A 162 12.08 0.79 -0.35
CA CYS A 162 11.64 -0.48 -0.95
C CYS A 162 12.26 -1.70 -0.23
N VAL A 163 13.56 -1.66 0.09
CA VAL A 163 14.25 -2.72 0.84
C VAL A 163 13.60 -2.91 2.20
N ALA A 164 13.39 -1.83 2.97
CA ALA A 164 12.75 -1.91 4.28
C ALA A 164 11.34 -2.52 4.20
N ARG A 165 10.56 -2.21 3.15
CA ARG A 165 9.23 -2.81 2.94
C ARG A 165 9.31 -4.28 2.56
N TYR A 166 10.23 -4.66 1.67
CA TYR A 166 10.39 -6.06 1.28
C TYR A 166 10.80 -6.95 2.46
N GLU A 167 11.69 -6.46 3.32
CA GLU A 167 12.09 -7.14 4.56
C GLU A 167 10.91 -7.23 5.54
N ALA A 168 10.28 -6.10 5.86
CA ALA A 168 9.17 -6.07 6.82
C ALA A 168 7.99 -6.95 6.39
N PHE A 169 7.71 -7.03 5.08
CA PHE A 169 6.60 -7.84 4.55
C PHE A 169 6.99 -9.30 4.29
N GLY A 170 8.20 -9.72 4.67
CA GLY A 170 8.64 -11.11 4.56
C GLY A 170 8.81 -11.61 3.13
N THR A 171 9.05 -10.70 2.18
CA THR A 171 9.19 -11.01 0.75
C THR A 171 10.64 -11.18 0.31
N ALA A 172 11.60 -10.61 1.05
CA ALA A 172 13.02 -10.73 0.78
C ALA A 172 13.44 -12.21 0.75
N GLY A 173 14.22 -12.60 -0.27
CA GLY A 173 14.71 -13.98 -0.43
C GLY A 173 13.68 -15.01 -0.91
N ASN A 174 12.55 -14.58 -1.49
CA ASN A 174 11.57 -15.49 -2.09
C ASN A 174 11.60 -15.54 -3.62
N ALA A 175 12.35 -14.64 -4.28
CA ALA A 175 12.33 -14.51 -5.74
C ALA A 175 12.77 -15.78 -6.48
N ASP A 176 13.83 -16.43 -6.02
CA ASP A 176 14.40 -17.67 -6.57
C ASP A 176 13.53 -18.91 -6.31
N LYS A 177 12.59 -18.83 -5.36
CA LYS A 177 11.64 -19.91 -5.05
C LYS A 177 10.46 -19.95 -6.03
N ILE A 178 10.24 -18.89 -6.80
CA ILE A 178 9.08 -18.75 -7.69
C ILE A 178 9.38 -19.40 -9.04
N ARG A 179 8.55 -20.39 -9.42
CA ARG A 179 8.50 -20.91 -10.79
C ARG A 179 7.45 -20.14 -11.57
N VAL A 180 7.91 -19.24 -12.45
CA VAL A 180 7.02 -18.42 -13.28
C VAL A 180 6.29 -19.30 -14.30
N ARG A 181 4.96 -19.19 -14.34
CA ARG A 181 4.10 -19.78 -15.39
C ARG A 181 3.89 -18.73 -16.48
N SER A 182 3.98 -19.12 -17.74
CA SER A 182 3.64 -18.23 -18.85
C SER A 182 2.15 -17.93 -18.87
N LEU A 183 1.76 -16.84 -19.55
CA LEU A 183 0.36 -16.47 -19.68
C LEU A 183 -0.47 -17.53 -20.42
N ASP A 184 0.11 -18.23 -21.40
CA ASP A 184 -0.57 -19.34 -22.09
C ASP A 184 -0.89 -20.49 -21.12
N VAL A 185 0.05 -20.83 -20.23
CA VAL A 185 -0.15 -21.87 -19.21
C VAL A 185 -1.18 -21.42 -18.16
N MET A 186 -1.25 -20.12 -17.85
CA MET A 186 -2.27 -19.57 -16.96
C MET A 186 -3.65 -19.57 -17.62
N GLN A 187 -3.74 -19.19 -18.90
CA GLN A 187 -4.99 -19.19 -19.67
C GLN A 187 -5.63 -20.57 -19.74
N LEU A 188 -4.83 -21.62 -19.96
CA LEU A 188 -5.32 -23.00 -19.93
C LEU A 188 -5.84 -23.41 -18.55
N ALA A 189 -5.20 -22.94 -17.47
CA ALA A 189 -5.65 -23.22 -16.10
C ALA A 189 -6.98 -22.53 -15.75
N TYR A 190 -7.17 -21.27 -16.19
CA TYR A 190 -8.48 -20.62 -16.09
C TYR A 190 -9.55 -21.38 -16.88
N ALA A 191 -9.25 -21.78 -18.12
CA ALA A 191 -10.20 -22.54 -18.96
C ALA A 191 -10.57 -23.91 -18.35
N ALA A 192 -9.67 -24.51 -17.58
CA ALA A 192 -9.90 -25.76 -16.86
C ALA A 192 -10.60 -25.57 -15.49
N GLY A 193 -10.84 -24.33 -15.05
CA GLY A 193 -11.43 -24.02 -13.75
C GLY A 193 -10.51 -24.26 -12.55
N GLU A 194 -9.19 -24.40 -12.78
CA GLU A 194 -8.20 -24.69 -11.72
C GLU A 194 -7.98 -23.51 -10.75
N LEU A 195 -8.35 -22.30 -11.18
CA LEU A 195 -8.10 -21.04 -10.49
C LEU A 195 -9.38 -20.38 -9.97
N GLU A 196 -10.51 -21.10 -9.96
CA GLU A 196 -11.78 -20.58 -9.46
C GLU A 196 -11.69 -20.18 -7.98
N PRO A 197 -12.24 -19.01 -7.58
CA PRO A 197 -12.23 -18.60 -6.19
C PRO A 197 -13.14 -19.48 -5.34
N ARG A 198 -12.74 -19.68 -4.09
CA ARG A 198 -13.53 -20.34 -3.06
C ARG A 198 -14.25 -19.27 -2.26
N VAL A 199 -15.57 -19.36 -2.27
CA VAL A 199 -16.45 -18.53 -1.44
C VAL A 199 -17.18 -19.45 -0.48
N ASN A 200 -17.03 -19.19 0.82
CA ASN A 200 -17.69 -19.96 1.87
C ASN A 200 -19.14 -19.53 2.08
#